data_AF-A0AAF1C5S5-F1
#
_entry.id   AF-A0AAF1C5S5-F1
#
_cell.length_a   1.000
_cell.length_b   1.000
_cell.length_c   1.000
_cell.angle_alpha   90.00
_cell.angle_beta   90.00
_cell.angle_gamma   90.00
#
_symmetry.space_group_name_H-M   'P 1'
#
loop_
_entity.id
_entity.type
_entity.pdbx_description
1 polymer ?
#
loop_
_entity_poly.entity_id
_entity_poly.type
_entity_poly.pdbx_seq_one_letter_code
_entity_poly.pdbx_strand_id
1 'polypeptide(L)'
;MSNIIGRKIIGLKRKIMGNIRTIIWPLFHQGSEQTITCDTLQGKYSFSSKDNIIGKSLYTWRLFEKSSIDNTIRLLQTLGKINSKNNNCLIDIGSNIGTVSIYLVKNNIFRKAIGFEPEPKNFNYYTANIHQNDLDSLISAYCFALSDKDNETLFLKLSENNYGDHRLVSNTNGENNPEKLPSSSVKKILTMYSNGNNKYTELLLI
;
A
#
# COMPACT_ATOMS: atom_id res chain seq x y z
N MET A 1 -12.17 -35.00 7.14
CA MET A 1 -13.28 -34.58 6.26
C MET A 1 -14.04 -33.34 6.76
N SER A 2 -14.30 -33.17 8.07
CA SER A 2 -15.00 -32.00 8.63
C SER A 2 -14.39 -30.64 8.28
N ASN A 3 -13.05 -30.55 8.24
CA ASN A 3 -12.32 -29.28 8.02
C ASN A 3 -12.40 -28.76 6.56
N ILE A 4 -12.60 -29.65 5.58
CA ILE A 4 -12.70 -29.27 4.15
C ILE A 4 -14.08 -28.68 3.84
N ILE A 5 -15.12 -29.30 4.40
CA ILE A 5 -16.51 -28.84 4.26
C ILE A 5 -16.68 -27.46 4.90
N GLY A 6 -16.12 -27.26 6.10
CA GLY A 6 -16.10 -25.95 6.77
C GLY A 6 -15.43 -24.86 5.94
N ARG A 7 -14.25 -25.13 5.36
CA ARG A 7 -13.55 -24.17 4.48
C ARG A 7 -14.36 -23.83 3.22
N LYS A 8 -15.03 -24.80 2.59
CA LYS A 8 -15.89 -24.56 1.43
C LYS A 8 -17.09 -23.66 1.78
N ILE A 9 -17.74 -23.90 2.92
CA ILE A 9 -18.87 -23.10 3.40
C ILE A 9 -18.44 -21.64 3.67
N ILE A 10 -17.31 -21.45 4.36
CA ILE A 10 -16.75 -20.12 4.64
C ILE A 10 -16.42 -19.38 3.34
N GLY A 11 -15.78 -20.07 2.37
CA GLY A 11 -15.47 -19.50 1.07
C GLY A 11 -16.72 -19.07 0.29
N LEU A 12 -17.77 -19.90 0.30
CA LEU A 12 -19.05 -19.58 -0.35
C LEU A 12 -19.72 -18.37 0.31
N LYS A 13 -19.78 -18.33 1.65
CA LYS A 13 -20.32 -17.18 2.40
C LYS A 13 -19.59 -15.88 2.06
N ARG A 14 -18.25 -15.91 1.99
CA ARG A 14 -17.43 -14.75 1.58
C ARG A 14 -17.75 -14.31 0.16
N LYS A 15 -17.90 -15.24 -0.78
CA LYS A 15 -18.24 -14.92 -2.18
C LYS A 15 -19.61 -14.25 -2.28
N ILE A 16 -20.62 -14.80 -1.58
CA ILE A 16 -21.98 -14.21 -1.56
C ILE A 16 -21.94 -12.81 -0.96
N MET A 17 -21.29 -12.61 0.19
CA MET A 17 -21.18 -11.29 0.81
C MET A 17 -20.42 -10.30 -0.06
N GLY A 18 -19.37 -10.74 -0.77
CA GLY A 18 -18.62 -9.89 -1.69
C GLY A 18 -19.46 -9.43 -2.88
N ASN A 19 -20.30 -10.31 -3.44
CA ASN A 19 -21.27 -9.93 -4.48
C ASN A 19 -22.27 -8.89 -3.96
N ILE A 20 -22.85 -9.09 -2.77
CA ILE A 20 -23.79 -8.14 -2.18
C ILE A 20 -23.13 -6.76 -2.02
N ARG A 21 -21.92 -6.71 -1.47
CA ARG A 21 -21.18 -5.45 -1.33
C ARG A 21 -20.82 -4.81 -2.65
N THR A 22 -20.57 -5.61 -3.69
CA THR A 22 -20.34 -5.10 -5.05
C THR A 22 -21.56 -4.36 -5.59
N ILE A 23 -22.76 -4.86 -5.29
CA ILE A 23 -24.03 -4.21 -5.64
C ILE A 23 -24.26 -2.94 -4.82
N ILE A 24 -23.82 -2.92 -3.55
CA ILE A 24 -23.99 -1.77 -2.65
C ILE A 24 -22.98 -0.64 -2.95
N TRP A 25 -21.76 -0.98 -3.41
CA TRP A 25 -20.66 -0.01 -3.63
C TRP A 25 -21.06 1.28 -4.37
N PRO A 26 -21.84 1.25 -5.48
CA PRO A 26 -22.26 2.46 -6.18
C PRO A 26 -22.97 3.48 -5.29
N LEU A 27 -23.68 3.06 -4.24
CA LEU A 27 -24.38 3.96 -3.31
C LEU A 27 -23.40 4.84 -2.54
N PHE A 28 -22.27 4.28 -2.11
CA PHE A 28 -21.20 5.03 -1.43
C PHE A 28 -20.36 5.85 -2.41
N HIS A 29 -20.11 5.29 -3.59
CA HIS A 29 -19.22 5.89 -4.58
C HIS A 29 -19.85 7.11 -5.27
N GLN A 30 -21.16 7.09 -5.55
CA GLN A 30 -21.86 8.19 -6.23
C GLN A 30 -22.17 9.36 -5.30
N GLY A 31 -22.31 9.12 -4.00
CA GLY A 31 -22.58 10.17 -3.00
C GLY A 31 -21.39 11.10 -2.73
N SER A 32 -21.50 11.91 -1.68
CA SER A 32 -20.34 12.69 -1.18
C SER A 32 -19.21 11.75 -0.78
N GLU A 33 -17.97 12.21 -0.93
CA GLU A 33 -16.81 11.46 -0.46
C GLU A 33 -16.92 11.17 1.03
N GLN A 34 -16.68 9.92 1.41
CA GLN A 34 -16.73 9.43 2.78
C GLN A 34 -15.50 8.55 3.03
N THR A 35 -14.99 8.57 4.26
CA THR A 35 -14.01 7.57 4.71
C THR A 35 -14.74 6.28 5.08
N ILE A 36 -14.34 5.18 4.48
CA ILE A 36 -14.84 3.84 4.79
C ILE A 36 -13.72 3.06 5.47
N THR A 37 -14.02 2.47 6.63
CA THR A 37 -13.10 1.59 7.35
C THR A 37 -13.59 0.16 7.32
N CYS A 38 -12.70 -0.80 7.08
CA CYS A 38 -13.05 -2.22 7.13
C CYS A 38 -11.92 -3.14 7.61
N ASP A 39 -12.31 -4.20 8.29
CA ASP A 39 -11.44 -5.35 8.56
C ASP A 39 -11.31 -6.21 7.31
N THR A 40 -10.05 -6.47 6.94
CA THR A 40 -9.69 -7.25 5.75
C THR A 40 -8.77 -8.41 6.12
N LEU A 41 -8.49 -9.29 5.16
CA LEU A 41 -7.47 -10.32 5.34
C LEU A 41 -6.05 -9.75 5.55
N GLN A 42 -5.82 -8.50 5.15
CA GLN A 42 -4.50 -7.86 5.15
C GLN A 42 -4.31 -6.86 6.29
N GLY A 43 -5.31 -6.69 7.15
CA GLY A 43 -5.34 -5.66 8.19
C GLY A 43 -6.62 -4.83 8.15
N LYS A 44 -6.71 -3.84 9.02
CA LYS A 44 -7.80 -2.87 9.02
C LYS A 44 -7.42 -1.71 8.10
N TYR A 45 -8.28 -1.32 7.17
CA TYR A 45 -8.00 -0.23 6.23
C TYR A 45 -9.13 0.78 6.20
N SER A 46 -8.74 2.05 6.22
CA SER A 46 -9.53 3.24 5.97
C SER A 46 -9.12 3.81 4.62
N PHE A 47 -10.11 4.18 3.81
CA PHE A 47 -9.91 4.69 2.45
C PHE A 47 -11.10 5.54 2.00
N SER A 48 -10.91 6.26 0.90
CA SER A 48 -11.97 7.06 0.28
C SER A 48 -13.03 6.19 -0.39
N SER A 49 -14.31 6.55 -0.23
CA SER A 49 -15.42 5.98 -1.02
C SER A 49 -15.31 6.28 -2.53
N LYS A 50 -14.42 7.21 -2.92
CA LYS A 50 -14.12 7.54 -4.31
C LYS A 50 -13.04 6.65 -4.92
N ASP A 51 -12.33 5.85 -4.12
CA ASP A 51 -11.35 4.90 -4.65
C ASP A 51 -12.03 3.64 -5.20
N ASN A 52 -12.20 3.62 -6.52
CA ASN A 52 -12.91 2.55 -7.23
C ASN A 52 -12.02 1.32 -7.51
N ILE A 53 -10.74 1.33 -7.09
CA ILE A 53 -9.78 0.25 -7.33
C ILE A 53 -9.43 -0.43 -6.01
N ILE A 54 -8.62 0.21 -5.16
CA ILE A 54 -8.13 -0.42 -3.93
C ILE A 54 -9.26 -0.43 -2.90
N GLY A 55 -9.83 0.74 -2.62
CA GLY A 55 -10.94 0.91 -1.69
C GLY A 55 -12.14 0.02 -2.02
N LYS A 56 -12.59 0.01 -3.27
CA LYS A 56 -13.64 -0.91 -3.73
C LYS A 56 -13.30 -2.37 -3.46
N SER A 57 -12.08 -2.81 -3.77
CA SER A 57 -11.66 -4.21 -3.56
C SER A 57 -11.64 -4.58 -2.08
N LEU A 58 -11.10 -3.69 -1.22
CA LEU A 58 -11.10 -3.86 0.23
C LEU A 58 -12.52 -3.88 0.82
N TYR A 59 -13.42 -3.05 0.31
CA TYR A 59 -14.82 -3.06 0.71
C TYR A 59 -15.52 -4.37 0.31
N THR A 60 -15.45 -4.72 -0.97
CA THR A 60 -16.17 -5.85 -1.57
C THR A 60 -15.59 -7.19 -1.13
N TRP A 61 -14.31 -7.42 -1.38
CA TRP A 61 -13.67 -8.74 -1.24
C TRP A 61 -12.88 -8.91 0.05
N ARG A 62 -12.69 -7.83 0.83
CA ARG A 62 -11.86 -7.81 2.06
C ARG A 62 -10.41 -8.21 1.78
N LEU A 63 -9.89 -7.85 0.62
CA LEU A 63 -8.50 -8.03 0.21
C LEU A 63 -8.22 -7.17 -1.03
N PHE A 64 -6.95 -6.86 -1.28
CA PHE A 64 -6.46 -6.26 -2.51
C PHE A 64 -5.13 -6.93 -2.88
N GLU A 65 -5.07 -7.52 -4.08
CA GLU A 65 -3.88 -8.18 -4.66
C GLU A 65 -3.10 -9.18 -3.78
N LYS A 66 -3.72 -9.67 -2.70
CA LYS A 66 -3.08 -10.56 -1.72
C LYS A 66 -2.35 -11.75 -2.36
N SER A 67 -2.99 -12.43 -3.31
CA SER A 67 -2.41 -13.60 -3.98
C SER A 67 -1.15 -13.25 -4.78
N SER A 68 -1.13 -12.09 -5.43
CA SER A 68 0.03 -11.59 -6.17
C SER A 68 1.18 -11.30 -5.21
N ILE A 69 0.89 -10.59 -4.11
CA ILE A 69 1.88 -10.31 -3.06
C ILE A 69 2.45 -11.62 -2.49
N ASP A 70 1.58 -12.57 -2.11
CA ASP A 70 2.00 -13.86 -1.55
C ASP A 70 2.88 -14.66 -2.51
N ASN A 71 2.54 -14.68 -3.80
CA ASN A 71 3.32 -15.38 -4.82
C ASN A 71 4.68 -14.74 -5.05
N THR A 72 4.76 -13.40 -5.07
CA THR A 72 6.02 -12.65 -5.18
C THR A 72 6.93 -12.94 -3.98
N ILE A 73 6.40 -12.85 -2.76
CA ILE A 73 7.16 -13.17 -1.54
C ILE A 73 7.65 -14.63 -1.58
N ARG A 74 6.80 -15.57 -1.96
CA ARG A 74 7.18 -16.98 -2.09
C ARG A 74 8.31 -17.17 -3.09
N LEU A 75 8.22 -16.54 -4.26
CA LEU A 75 9.25 -16.62 -5.29
C LEU A 75 10.59 -16.06 -4.77
N LEU A 76 10.58 -14.89 -4.14
CA LEU A 76 11.79 -14.28 -3.57
C LEU A 76 12.40 -15.16 -2.47
N GLN A 77 11.59 -15.81 -1.64
CA GLN A 77 12.05 -16.78 -0.64
C GLN A 77 12.69 -18.01 -1.31
N THR A 78 12.06 -18.57 -2.35
CA THR A 78 12.60 -19.71 -3.09
C THR A 78 13.92 -19.38 -3.78
N LEU A 79 14.09 -18.15 -4.27
CA LEU A 79 15.33 -17.65 -4.86
C LEU A 79 16.39 -17.26 -3.83
N GLY A 80 16.10 -17.37 -2.52
CA GLY A 80 17.00 -16.95 -1.45
C GLY A 80 17.26 -15.45 -1.40
N LYS A 81 16.38 -14.62 -1.99
CA LYS A 81 16.49 -13.15 -2.01
C LYS A 81 15.94 -12.50 -0.75
N ILE A 82 15.03 -13.18 -0.06
CA ILE A 82 14.55 -12.80 1.27
C ILE A 82 14.53 -14.04 2.15
N ASN A 83 14.98 -13.89 3.39
CA ASN A 83 14.94 -14.95 4.39
C ASN A 83 14.09 -14.48 5.57
N SER A 84 13.10 -15.29 5.97
CA SER A 84 12.25 -15.01 7.13
C SER A 84 13.01 -14.93 8.46
N LYS A 85 14.29 -15.35 8.48
CA LYS A 85 15.18 -15.26 9.64
C LYS A 85 15.98 -13.95 9.73
N ASN A 86 16.04 -13.15 8.67
CA ASN A 86 16.82 -11.92 8.66
C ASN A 86 15.95 -10.73 9.10
N ASN A 87 16.56 -9.74 9.78
CA ASN A 87 15.95 -8.46 10.16
C ASN A 87 15.67 -7.58 8.93
N ASN A 88 14.89 -8.09 7.99
CA ASN A 88 14.68 -7.47 6.69
C ASN A 88 13.76 -6.25 6.82
N CYS A 89 14.16 -5.17 6.14
CA CYS A 89 13.39 -3.95 6.04
C CYS A 89 12.87 -3.81 4.62
N LEU A 90 11.55 -3.65 4.50
CA LEU A 90 10.89 -3.34 3.24
C LEU A 90 11.05 -1.85 2.94
N ILE A 91 11.30 -1.51 1.68
CA ILE A 91 11.08 -0.18 1.15
C ILE A 91 9.91 -0.25 0.16
N ASP A 92 8.84 0.48 0.47
CA ASP A 92 7.57 0.47 -0.27
C ASP A 92 7.43 1.83 -1.00
N ILE A 93 7.66 1.86 -2.31
CA ILE A 93 7.59 3.08 -3.12
C ILE A 93 6.19 3.25 -3.70
N GLY A 94 5.56 4.39 -3.46
CA GLY A 94 4.18 4.62 -3.86
C GLY A 94 3.23 3.79 -3.00
N SER A 95 3.44 3.83 -1.67
CA SER A 95 2.73 2.98 -0.71
C SER A 95 1.21 3.14 -0.77
N ASN A 96 0.70 4.21 -1.37
CA ASN A 96 -0.70 4.57 -1.47
C ASN A 96 -1.32 4.58 -0.07
N ILE A 97 -2.31 3.74 0.22
CA ILE A 97 -2.90 3.58 1.56
C ILE A 97 -2.25 2.48 2.43
N GLY A 98 -1.13 1.91 1.99
CA GLY A 98 -0.30 0.95 2.74
C GLY A 98 -0.65 -0.52 2.59
N THR A 99 -1.37 -0.94 1.55
CA THR A 99 -1.86 -2.34 1.40
C THR A 99 -0.75 -3.39 1.36
N VAL A 100 0.46 -3.02 0.91
CA VAL A 100 1.64 -3.90 0.84
C VAL A 100 2.40 -3.88 2.16
N SER A 101 2.98 -2.74 2.56
CA SER A 101 3.79 -2.64 3.78
C SER A 101 3.06 -3.07 5.06
N ILE A 102 1.80 -2.65 5.27
CA ILE A 102 1.02 -3.05 6.44
C ILE A 102 0.82 -4.56 6.45
N TYR A 103 0.41 -5.14 5.31
CA TYR A 103 0.19 -6.58 5.22
C TYR A 103 1.46 -7.38 5.55
N LEU A 104 2.58 -7.02 4.92
CA LEU A 104 3.84 -7.74 5.04
C LEU A 104 4.45 -7.63 6.44
N VAL A 105 4.38 -6.46 7.07
CA VAL A 105 4.89 -6.27 8.45
C VAL A 105 3.95 -6.92 9.46
N LYS A 106 2.63 -6.75 9.34
CA LYS A 106 1.64 -7.35 10.27
C LYS A 106 1.72 -8.88 10.30
N ASN A 107 2.10 -9.50 9.18
CA ASN A 107 2.27 -10.96 9.08
C ASN A 107 3.70 -11.43 9.36
N ASN A 108 4.57 -10.56 9.88
CA ASN A 108 5.97 -10.85 10.21
C ASN A 108 6.78 -11.38 9.02
N ILE A 109 6.40 -11.00 7.78
CA ILE A 109 7.20 -11.31 6.58
C ILE A 109 8.41 -10.38 6.54
N PHE A 110 8.21 -9.12 6.95
CA PHE A 110 9.28 -8.14 7.19
C PHE A 110 9.20 -7.64 8.63
N ARG A 111 10.35 -7.31 9.21
CA ARG A 111 10.43 -6.78 10.58
C ARG A 111 10.00 -5.31 10.63
N LYS A 112 10.41 -4.54 9.63
CA LYS A 112 10.11 -3.11 9.49
C LYS A 112 9.80 -2.77 8.05
N ALA A 113 9.14 -1.64 7.84
CA ALA A 113 9.00 -1.04 6.52
C ALA A 113 9.28 0.46 6.56
N ILE A 114 9.72 0.97 5.42
CA ILE A 114 9.84 2.39 5.13
C ILE A 114 8.99 2.65 3.89
N GLY A 115 7.89 3.36 4.05
CA GLY A 115 6.96 3.67 2.96
C GLY A 115 7.05 5.11 2.51
N PHE A 116 6.89 5.31 1.21
CA PHE A 116 6.88 6.61 0.54
C PHE A 116 5.59 6.75 -0.23
N GLU A 117 4.73 7.69 0.14
CA GLU A 117 3.52 8.01 -0.62
C GLU A 117 3.51 9.51 -0.94
N PRO A 118 3.63 9.89 -2.23
CA PRO A 118 3.70 11.31 -2.60
C PRO A 118 2.38 12.07 -2.47
N GLU A 119 1.22 11.42 -2.60
CA GLU A 119 -0.07 12.11 -2.59
C GLU A 119 -0.59 12.33 -1.15
N PRO A 120 -0.84 13.57 -0.71
CA PRO A 120 -1.17 13.87 0.69
C PRO A 120 -2.39 13.15 1.25
N LYS A 121 -3.46 12.96 0.45
CA LYS A 121 -4.69 12.31 0.91
C LYS A 121 -4.49 10.81 1.13
N ASN A 122 -3.81 10.13 0.22
CA ASN A 122 -3.38 8.74 0.35
C ASN A 122 -2.39 8.59 1.51
N PHE A 123 -1.46 9.53 1.67
CA PHE A 123 -0.54 9.55 2.81
C PHE A 123 -1.27 9.67 4.16
N ASN A 124 -2.32 10.50 4.24
CA ASN A 124 -3.17 10.58 5.44
C ASN A 124 -3.88 9.25 5.72
N TYR A 125 -4.39 8.57 4.70
CA TYR A 125 -4.93 7.22 4.87
C TYR A 125 -3.84 6.22 5.28
N TYR A 126 -2.64 6.31 4.70
CA TYR A 126 -1.53 5.42 5.01
C TYR A 126 -1.12 5.49 6.47
N THR A 127 -0.91 6.70 6.98
CA THR A 127 -0.54 6.93 8.39
C THR A 127 -1.66 6.49 9.34
N ALA A 128 -2.92 6.81 9.04
CA ALA A 128 -4.07 6.32 9.81
C ALA A 128 -4.15 4.78 9.80
N ASN A 129 -3.85 4.15 8.67
CA ASN A 129 -3.86 2.71 8.51
C ASN A 129 -2.71 2.02 9.26
N ILE A 130 -1.52 2.62 9.29
CA ILE A 130 -0.40 2.15 10.12
C ILE A 130 -0.83 2.17 11.58
N HIS A 131 -1.37 3.30 12.04
CA HIS A 131 -1.75 3.51 13.43
C HIS A 131 -2.83 2.52 13.89
N GLN A 132 -3.93 2.38 13.14
CA GLN A 132 -5.03 1.48 13.51
C GLN A 132 -4.68 -0.02 13.41
N ASN A 133 -3.49 -0.37 12.87
CA ASN A 133 -2.96 -1.73 12.88
C ASN A 133 -1.86 -1.95 13.93
N ASP A 134 -1.59 -0.95 14.78
CA ASP A 134 -0.57 -0.95 15.83
C ASP A 134 0.86 -1.10 15.29
N LEU A 135 1.15 -0.45 14.15
CA LEU A 135 2.42 -0.60 13.42
C LEU A 135 3.33 0.64 13.47
N ASP A 136 3.00 1.67 14.25
CA ASP A 136 3.76 2.93 14.32
C ASP A 136 5.24 2.73 14.66
N SER A 137 5.56 1.72 15.48
CA SER A 137 6.94 1.39 15.87
C SER A 137 7.72 0.59 14.81
N LEU A 138 7.03 0.07 13.80
CA LEU A 138 7.57 -0.85 12.79
C LEU A 138 7.59 -0.26 11.38
N ILE A 139 6.70 0.69 11.09
CA ILE A 139 6.58 1.31 9.77
C ILE A 139 6.83 2.81 9.88
N SER A 140 7.84 3.30 9.15
CA SER A 140 8.05 4.74 8.95
C SER A 140 7.45 5.16 7.62
N ALA A 141 6.60 6.18 7.61
CA ALA A 141 5.95 6.70 6.41
C ALA A 141 6.41 8.12 6.12
N TYR A 142 6.66 8.42 4.85
CA TYR A 142 7.01 9.77 4.43
C TYR A 142 6.22 10.25 3.21
N CYS A 143 5.77 11.51 3.27
CA CYS A 143 5.01 12.15 2.20
C CYS A 143 5.94 12.81 1.18
N PHE A 144 6.65 12.01 0.37
CA PHE A 144 7.50 12.53 -0.70
C PHE A 144 7.63 11.58 -1.89
N ALA A 145 7.88 12.16 -3.05
CA ALA A 145 8.19 11.44 -4.28
C ALA A 145 9.64 10.96 -4.31
N LEU A 146 9.86 9.79 -4.91
CA LEU A 146 11.20 9.26 -5.16
C LEU A 146 11.55 9.36 -6.64
N SER A 147 12.76 9.83 -6.92
CA SER A 147 13.34 9.94 -8.27
C SER A 147 14.69 9.22 -8.37
N ASP A 148 15.17 9.01 -9.59
CA ASP A 148 16.53 8.55 -9.86
C ASP A 148 17.58 9.68 -9.74
N LYS A 149 17.15 10.95 -9.82
CA LYS A 149 18.01 12.14 -9.72
C LYS A 149 17.70 13.00 -8.50
N ASP A 150 18.73 13.58 -7.90
CA ASP A 150 18.55 14.59 -6.84
C ASP A 150 18.00 15.91 -7.42
N ASN A 151 17.15 16.59 -6.65
CA ASN A 151 16.61 17.94 -6.93
C ASN A 151 15.79 18.08 -8.23
N GLU A 152 15.22 16.99 -8.75
CA GLU A 152 14.31 17.07 -9.89
C GLU A 152 12.93 17.56 -9.41
N THR A 153 12.40 18.58 -10.10
CA THR A 153 11.02 19.05 -9.82
C THR A 153 10.06 18.05 -10.46
N LEU A 154 9.35 17.31 -9.60
CA LEU A 154 8.33 16.36 -10.02
C LEU A 154 6.95 16.94 -9.69
N PHE A 155 6.02 16.71 -10.60
CA PHE A 155 4.63 17.12 -10.44
C PHE A 155 3.76 15.89 -10.29
N LEU A 156 2.79 15.96 -9.39
CA LEU A 156 1.82 14.89 -9.21
C LEU A 156 0.67 15.08 -10.19
N LYS A 157 0.52 14.12 -11.09
CA LYS A 157 -0.67 13.97 -11.92
C LYS A 157 -1.64 13.03 -11.21
N LEU A 158 -2.71 13.60 -10.69
CA LEU A 158 -3.79 12.84 -10.08
C LEU A 158 -4.66 12.19 -11.16
N SER A 159 -5.14 10.99 -10.85
CA SER A 159 -6.14 10.30 -11.66
C SER A 159 -7.46 10.36 -10.90
N GLU A 160 -8.47 10.99 -11.49
CA GLU A 160 -9.77 11.22 -10.85
C GLU A 160 -10.49 9.92 -10.49
N ASN A 161 -10.25 8.86 -11.27
CA ASN A 161 -10.99 7.60 -11.21
C ASN A 161 -10.15 6.42 -10.70
N ASN A 162 -8.83 6.57 -10.62
CA ASN A 162 -7.92 5.51 -10.16
C ASN A 162 -6.84 6.10 -9.26
N TYR A 163 -7.05 6.01 -7.95
CA TYR A 163 -6.12 6.59 -6.97
C TYR A 163 -4.80 5.82 -6.90
N GLY A 164 -4.74 4.61 -7.46
CA GLY A 164 -3.51 3.84 -7.66
C GLY A 164 -2.73 4.22 -8.93
N ASP A 165 -3.27 5.08 -9.79
CA ASP A 165 -2.63 5.56 -11.02
C ASP A 165 -2.26 7.05 -10.93
N HIS A 166 -1.96 7.53 -9.73
CA HIS A 166 -1.29 8.81 -9.55
C HIS A 166 0.14 8.69 -10.08
N ARG A 167 0.53 9.61 -10.96
CA ARG A 167 1.82 9.54 -11.67
C ARG A 167 2.66 10.76 -11.39
N LEU A 168 3.96 10.55 -11.31
CA LEU A 168 4.92 11.64 -11.30
C LEU A 168 5.28 12.01 -12.74
N VAL A 169 5.20 13.29 -13.08
CA VAL A 169 5.59 13.82 -14.39
C VAL A 169 6.67 14.88 -14.22
N SER A 170 7.65 14.90 -15.14
CA SER A 170 8.77 15.84 -15.15
C SER A 170 8.46 17.14 -15.92
N ASN A 171 7.35 17.18 -16.66
CA ASN A 171 6.93 18.36 -17.43
C ASN A 171 5.40 18.45 -17.48
N THR A 172 4.87 19.66 -17.32
CA THR A 172 3.43 19.95 -17.13
C THR A 172 2.85 20.52 -18.42
N ASN A 173 3.08 19.85 -19.55
CA ASN A 173 2.71 20.33 -20.89
C ASN A 173 1.21 20.70 -20.96
N GLY A 174 0.89 21.98 -20.71
CA GLY A 174 -0.43 22.57 -20.84
C GLY A 174 -1.43 22.32 -19.71
N GLU A 175 -1.03 21.78 -18.56
CA GLU A 175 -1.96 21.54 -17.44
C GLU A 175 -2.04 22.73 -16.47
N ASN A 176 -3.27 23.09 -16.07
CA ASN A 176 -3.54 24.14 -15.10
C ASN A 176 -3.23 23.64 -13.67
N ASN A 177 -2.35 24.35 -12.94
CA ASN A 177 -1.98 24.12 -11.53
C ASN A 177 -1.46 22.71 -11.16
N PRO A 178 -0.28 22.31 -11.67
CA PRO A 178 0.37 21.09 -11.22
C PRO A 178 0.89 21.26 -9.78
N GLU A 179 0.47 20.38 -8.86
CA GLU A 179 0.94 20.42 -7.47
C GLU A 179 2.40 19.95 -7.42
N LYS A 180 3.28 20.84 -6.95
CA LYS A 180 4.70 20.57 -6.79
C LYS A 180 4.91 19.76 -5.51
N LEU A 181 5.55 18.60 -5.63
CA LEU A 181 5.82 17.75 -4.49
C LEU A 181 7.26 17.86 -3.98
N PRO A 182 7.49 17.64 -2.69
CA PRO A 182 8.83 17.32 -2.21
C PRO A 182 9.31 16.01 -2.83
N SER A 183 10.54 16.00 -3.34
CA SER A 183 11.17 14.83 -3.95
C SER A 183 12.58 14.58 -3.40
N SER A 184 13.02 13.32 -3.41
CA SER A 184 14.39 12.93 -3.08
C SER A 184 14.84 11.75 -3.93
N SER A 185 16.14 11.58 -4.17
CA SER A 185 16.61 10.42 -4.89
C SER A 185 16.51 9.14 -4.06
N VAL A 186 16.17 8.03 -4.72
CA VAL A 186 16.21 6.67 -4.13
C VAL A 186 17.60 6.36 -3.60
N LYS A 187 18.66 6.76 -4.33
CA LYS A 187 20.06 6.53 -3.95
C LYS A 187 20.42 7.20 -2.62
N LYS A 188 19.95 8.44 -2.41
CA LYS A 188 20.16 9.16 -1.15
C LYS A 188 19.46 8.48 0.02
N ILE A 189 18.21 8.03 -0.18
CA ILE A 189 17.46 7.28 0.83
C ILE A 189 18.16 5.96 1.18
N LEU A 190 18.55 5.16 0.19
CA LEU A 190 19.29 3.93 0.41
C LEU A 190 20.59 4.17 1.18
N THR A 191 21.31 5.24 0.87
CA THR A 191 22.56 5.61 1.57
C THR A 191 22.30 5.94 3.04
N MET A 192 21.25 6.70 3.36
CA MET A 192 20.88 7.01 4.75
C MET A 192 20.59 5.75 5.58
N TYR A 193 19.87 4.78 5.00
CA TYR A 193 19.50 3.55 5.69
C TYR A 193 20.60 2.48 5.69
N SER A 194 21.59 2.59 4.81
CA SER A 194 22.75 1.69 4.79
C SER A 194 23.88 2.13 5.75
N ASN A 195 24.01 3.45 5.98
CA ASN A 195 25.12 4.04 6.75
C ASN A 195 24.74 4.49 8.18
N GLY A 196 23.47 4.42 8.57
CA GLY A 196 23.00 4.76 9.92
C GLY A 196 23.15 3.62 10.94
N ASN A 197 22.92 3.92 12.23
CA ASN A 197 22.88 2.94 13.33
C ASN A 197 21.81 1.84 13.16
N ASN A 198 20.90 1.98 12.19
CA ASN A 198 19.92 0.98 11.79
C ASN A 198 20.46 0.15 10.60
N LYS A 199 21.53 -0.61 10.81
CA LYS A 199 22.01 -1.57 9.79
C LYS A 199 20.92 -2.60 9.51
N TYR A 200 20.21 -2.43 8.40
CA TYR A 200 19.36 -3.47 7.83
C TYR A 200 20.23 -4.38 6.97
N THR A 201 20.15 -5.69 7.20
CA THR A 201 20.99 -6.68 6.52
C THR A 201 20.64 -6.82 5.04
N GLU A 202 19.37 -6.60 4.67
CA GLU A 202 18.86 -6.66 3.29
C GLU A 202 17.70 -5.65 3.14
N LEU A 203 17.77 -4.79 2.12
CA LEU A 203 16.71 -3.86 1.73
C LEU A 203 16.03 -4.41 0.48
N LEU A 204 14.71 -4.66 0.54
CA LEU A 204 13.92 -5.00 -0.64
C LEU A 204 13.14 -3.76 -1.07
N LEU A 205 13.37 -3.31 -2.30
CA LEU A 205 12.60 -2.25 -2.94
C LEU A 205 11.42 -2.89 -3.68
N ILE A 206 10.21 -2.44 -3.39
CA ILE A 206 8.99 -2.82 -4.11
C ILE A 206 8.31 -1.56 -4.61
#